data_AF-A0AAD1ZLL5-F1
#
_entry.id   AF-A0AAD1ZLL5-F1
#
_cell.length_a   1.000
_cell.length_b   1.000
_cell.length_c   1.000
_cell.angle_alpha   90.00
_cell.angle_beta   90.00
_cell.angle_gamma   90.00
#
_symmetry.space_group_name_H-M   'P 1'
#
loop_
_entity.id
_entity.type
_entity.pdbx_description
1 polymer ?
#
loop_
_entity_poly.entity_id
_entity_poly.type
_entity_poly.pdbx_seq_one_letter_code
_entity_poly.pdbx_strand_id
1 'polypeptide(L)'
;MAALSSSSLYHKFHSSTLAYYSNSNSNSNSNYESSSCFTAKPVGYSSRRNGLSITGGLRIQNAATKPAKSPAEEEWKIKRQLLLGKRVRSVDAKEAFRLQKENDFVILDVQPEAEFKEAHPPGAINVQIYRLIKEWTAWDIARRAAFAFFGIFSGTEENPEFIQSVESKIDKSAKIIVACSAGGTMKPSQNFPEGQQSRSLIAAYLLVLNGYTNVYHLEGGLHNWFKEDLPSESEE
;
A
#
# COMPACT_ATOMS: atom_id res chain seq x y z
N MET A 1 -24.76 23.20 -48.95
CA MET A 1 -24.27 22.12 -49.85
C MET A 1 -22.77 22.03 -49.62
N ALA A 2 -22.14 20.95 -49.20
CA ALA A 2 -22.38 19.54 -49.46
C ALA A 2 -22.32 18.67 -48.18
N ALA A 3 -22.76 17.43 -48.33
CA ALA A 3 -23.03 16.43 -47.31
C ALA A 3 -22.08 15.22 -47.43
N LEU A 4 -22.25 14.28 -46.48
CA LEU A 4 -21.77 12.87 -46.43
C LEU A 4 -20.35 12.70 -45.83
N SER A 5 -20.04 11.69 -45.01
CA SER A 5 -20.72 10.44 -44.68
C SER A 5 -20.29 9.91 -43.30
N SER A 6 -21.19 9.16 -42.68
CA SER A 6 -21.05 8.42 -41.41
C SER A 6 -20.36 7.06 -41.64
N SER A 7 -19.64 6.55 -40.63
CA SER A 7 -19.46 5.11 -40.42
C SER A 7 -19.02 4.81 -38.98
N SER A 8 -19.96 4.36 -38.14
CA SER A 8 -19.72 3.75 -36.84
C SER A 8 -19.59 2.23 -36.99
N LEU A 9 -18.47 1.64 -36.59
CA LEU A 9 -18.31 0.19 -36.52
C LEU A 9 -18.58 -0.30 -35.10
N TYR A 10 -19.75 -0.88 -34.90
CA TYR A 10 -20.10 -1.72 -33.77
C TYR A 10 -19.48 -3.11 -33.97
N HIS A 11 -18.74 -3.61 -32.98
CA HIS A 11 -18.50 -5.05 -32.83
C HIS A 11 -19.25 -5.55 -31.59
N LYS A 12 -20.08 -6.58 -31.83
CA LYS A 12 -20.99 -7.20 -30.88
C LYS A 12 -20.68 -8.70 -30.86
N PHE A 13 -20.60 -9.25 -29.63
CA PHE A 13 -20.74 -10.67 -29.26
C PHE A 13 -19.54 -11.62 -29.57
N HIS A 14 -19.18 -12.64 -28.77
CA HIS A 14 -19.91 -13.45 -27.78
C HIS A 14 -19.05 -13.82 -26.55
N SER A 15 -19.73 -14.10 -25.43
CA SER A 15 -19.20 -14.76 -24.24
C SER A 15 -19.23 -16.28 -24.45
N SER A 16 -18.12 -16.97 -24.19
CA SER A 16 -18.06 -18.44 -24.17
C SER A 16 -17.56 -18.92 -22.82
N THR A 17 -18.47 -19.53 -22.07
CA THR A 17 -18.25 -20.36 -20.89
C THR A 17 -17.50 -21.62 -21.30
N LEU A 18 -16.28 -21.80 -20.80
CA LEU A 18 -15.55 -23.07 -20.94
C LEU A 18 -15.43 -23.73 -19.56
N ALA A 19 -16.15 -24.83 -19.44
CA ALA A 19 -16.27 -25.67 -18.28
C ALA A 19 -14.98 -26.45 -18.02
N TYR A 20 -14.64 -26.58 -16.74
CA TYR A 20 -13.64 -27.50 -16.22
C TYR A 20 -14.04 -28.95 -16.53
N TYR A 21 -13.17 -29.69 -17.21
CA TYR A 21 -13.16 -31.15 -17.23
C TYR A 21 -11.75 -31.62 -16.88
N SER A 22 -11.57 -32.07 -15.63
CA SER A 22 -10.38 -32.80 -15.21
C SER A 22 -10.61 -34.28 -15.48
N ASN A 23 -9.95 -34.82 -16.50
CA ASN A 23 -9.91 -36.23 -16.82
C ASN A 23 -8.58 -36.81 -16.33
N SER A 24 -8.59 -37.45 -15.15
CA SER A 24 -7.43 -38.22 -14.67
C SER A 24 -7.51 -39.63 -15.26
N ASN A 25 -6.73 -39.86 -16.30
CA ASN A 25 -6.57 -41.13 -16.97
C ASN A 25 -5.63 -42.03 -16.14
N SER A 26 -6.09 -43.25 -15.88
CA SER A 26 -5.39 -44.35 -15.22
C SER A 26 -4.64 -45.20 -16.24
N ASN A 27 -3.38 -45.53 -15.96
CA ASN A 27 -2.59 -46.65 -16.47
C ASN A 27 -1.22 -46.58 -15.77
N SER A 28 -0.50 -47.64 -15.42
CA SER A 28 -0.69 -49.09 -15.43
C SER A 28 0.59 -49.69 -14.84
N ASN A 29 0.43 -50.77 -14.07
CA ASN A 29 1.37 -51.88 -13.80
C ASN A 29 2.90 -51.66 -13.79
N SER A 30 3.51 -52.07 -12.68
CA SER A 30 4.66 -52.99 -12.73
C SER A 30 4.73 -53.86 -11.47
N ASN A 31 4.61 -55.17 -11.69
CA ASN A 31 4.76 -56.25 -10.71
C ASN A 31 6.23 -56.41 -10.30
N TYR A 32 6.48 -56.65 -9.01
CA TYR A 32 7.60 -57.47 -8.55
C TYR A 32 7.13 -58.31 -7.35
N GLU A 33 7.20 -59.63 -7.52
CA GLU A 33 7.00 -60.65 -6.49
C GLU A 33 8.15 -60.62 -5.48
N SER A 34 7.86 -60.92 -4.20
CA SER A 34 8.41 -62.12 -3.55
C SER A 34 7.88 -62.27 -2.12
N SER A 35 7.15 -63.37 -1.92
CA SER A 35 7.08 -64.24 -0.73
C SER A 35 7.56 -63.70 0.64
N SER A 36 6.64 -63.68 1.61
CA SER A 36 6.75 -64.59 2.77
C SER A 36 5.45 -64.59 3.59
N CYS A 37 5.04 -65.81 3.90
CA CYS A 37 3.88 -66.25 4.64
C CYS A 37 4.00 -65.94 6.13
N PHE A 38 2.99 -65.31 6.75
CA PHE A 38 2.54 -65.65 8.11
C PHE A 38 1.08 -65.21 8.29
N THR A 39 0.20 -66.21 8.38
CA THR A 39 -1.22 -66.13 8.73
C THR A 39 -1.40 -65.70 10.18
N ALA A 40 -2.03 -64.55 10.41
CA ALA A 40 -2.60 -64.16 11.69
C ALA A 40 -4.12 -64.28 11.63
N LYS A 41 -4.70 -65.16 12.46
CA LYS A 41 -6.15 -65.28 12.65
C LYS A 41 -6.66 -64.05 13.41
N PRO A 42 -7.66 -63.28 12.93
CA PRO A 42 -8.34 -62.33 13.78
C PRO A 42 -9.39 -63.07 14.62
N VAL A 43 -9.24 -62.99 15.93
CA VAL A 43 -10.29 -63.32 16.90
C VAL A 43 -11.46 -62.38 16.65
N GLY A 44 -12.61 -62.94 16.27
CA GLY A 44 -13.84 -62.20 16.08
C GLY A 44 -14.35 -61.65 17.41
N TYR A 45 -14.31 -60.34 17.56
CA TYR A 45 -15.11 -59.64 18.56
C TYR A 45 -16.23 -58.91 17.83
N SER A 46 -17.40 -59.55 17.79
CA SER A 46 -18.64 -58.93 17.35
C SER A 46 -19.12 -57.94 18.40
N SER A 47 -18.68 -56.69 18.31
CA SER A 47 -19.36 -55.58 19.00
C SER A 47 -20.11 -54.74 17.98
N ARG A 48 -21.43 -54.74 18.17
CA ARG A 48 -22.44 -54.02 17.40
C ARG A 48 -22.03 -52.57 17.20
N ARG A 49 -21.85 -52.16 15.94
CA ARG A 49 -21.83 -50.74 15.54
C ARG A 49 -23.25 -50.19 15.69
N ASN A 50 -23.52 -49.48 16.79
CA ASN A 50 -24.60 -48.49 16.78
C ASN A 50 -24.16 -47.36 15.84
N GLY A 51 -24.80 -47.29 14.68
CA GLY A 51 -24.62 -46.18 13.76
C GLY A 51 -25.16 -44.91 14.38
N LEU A 52 -24.27 -43.99 14.75
CA LEU A 52 -24.54 -42.57 14.62
C LEU A 52 -23.68 -42.07 13.45
N SER A 53 -24.34 -41.92 12.31
CA SER A 53 -23.85 -41.11 11.20
C SER A 53 -23.82 -39.65 11.68
N ILE A 54 -22.77 -39.25 12.39
CA ILE A 54 -22.40 -37.84 12.49
C ILE A 54 -21.70 -37.51 11.17
N THR A 55 -22.49 -37.37 10.10
CA THR A 55 -22.10 -36.49 8.99
C THR A 55 -22.30 -35.08 9.49
N GLY A 56 -21.49 -34.67 10.46
CA GLY A 56 -21.30 -33.27 10.78
C GLY A 56 -20.58 -32.66 9.59
N GLY A 57 -21.35 -32.20 8.60
CA GLY A 57 -20.81 -31.44 7.49
C GLY A 57 -19.95 -30.34 8.08
N LEU A 58 -18.68 -30.30 7.68
CA LEU A 58 -17.77 -29.22 8.05
C LEU A 58 -18.37 -27.93 7.45
N ARG A 59 -19.18 -27.23 8.23
CA ARG A 59 -19.71 -25.93 7.86
C ARG A 59 -18.54 -24.97 8.00
N ILE A 60 -17.84 -24.72 6.90
CA ILE A 60 -16.86 -23.63 6.80
C ILE A 60 -17.64 -22.34 7.03
N GLN A 61 -17.66 -21.88 8.27
CA GLN A 61 -18.18 -20.58 8.62
C GLN A 61 -17.07 -19.59 8.28
N ASN A 62 -17.26 -18.87 7.18
CA ASN A 62 -16.49 -17.70 6.75
C ASN A 62 -14.97 -17.91 6.78
N ALA A 63 -14.39 -18.16 5.61
CA ALA A 63 -12.97 -17.90 5.40
C ALA A 63 -12.68 -16.48 5.93
N ALA A 64 -11.79 -16.37 6.92
CA ALA A 64 -11.48 -15.12 7.58
C ALA A 64 -11.19 -14.05 6.53
N THR A 65 -12.15 -13.15 6.31
CA THR A 65 -11.93 -11.97 5.49
C THR A 65 -10.85 -11.20 6.22
N LYS A 66 -9.66 -11.07 5.60
CA LYS A 66 -8.61 -10.22 6.16
C LYS A 66 -9.24 -8.89 6.57
N PRO A 67 -8.87 -8.31 7.74
CA PRO A 67 -9.36 -7.00 8.12
C PRO A 67 -9.14 -6.01 6.97
N ALA A 68 -10.03 -5.02 6.85
CA ALA A 68 -9.90 -4.00 5.82
C ALA A 68 -8.52 -3.33 5.95
N LYS A 69 -7.74 -3.35 4.86
CA LYS A 69 -6.43 -2.70 4.81
C LYS A 69 -6.61 -1.22 5.13
N SER A 70 -5.67 -0.62 5.88
CA SER A 70 -5.67 0.84 6.03
C SER A 70 -5.47 1.49 4.64
N PRO A 71 -5.94 2.73 4.43
CA PRO A 71 -5.66 3.45 3.18
C PRO A 71 -4.15 3.55 2.86
N ALA A 72 -3.29 3.53 3.89
CA ALA A 72 -1.85 3.55 3.73
C ALA A 72 -1.22 2.15 3.52
N GLU A 73 -1.95 1.06 3.73
CA GLU A 73 -1.60 -0.31 3.31
C GLU A 73 -2.04 -0.66 1.88
N GLU A 74 -2.77 0.23 1.21
CA GLU A 74 -3.13 0.02 -0.20
C GLU A 74 -1.89 -0.07 -1.11
N GLU A 75 -2.02 -0.85 -2.19
CA GLU A 75 -0.95 -1.04 -3.17
C GLU A 75 -0.58 0.28 -3.85
N TRP A 76 0.72 0.51 -4.06
CA TRP A 76 1.24 1.74 -4.65
C TRP A 76 0.54 2.10 -5.96
N LYS A 77 0.30 1.10 -6.82
CA LYS A 77 -0.42 1.25 -8.07
C LYS A 77 -1.75 1.98 -7.94
N ILE A 78 -2.55 1.61 -6.93
CA ILE A 78 -3.88 2.17 -6.68
C ILE A 78 -3.74 3.62 -6.23
N LYS A 79 -2.87 3.87 -5.24
CA LYS A 79 -2.58 5.23 -4.75
C LYS A 79 -2.14 6.14 -5.88
N ARG A 80 -1.18 5.69 -6.71
CA ARG A 80 -0.69 6.42 -7.87
C ARG A 80 -1.79 6.72 -8.87
N GLN A 81 -2.64 5.73 -9.21
CA GLN A 81 -3.76 5.95 -10.13
C GLN A 81 -4.71 7.02 -9.60
N LEU A 82 -5.02 7.01 -8.30
CA LEU A 82 -5.86 8.03 -7.68
C LEU A 82 -5.19 9.41 -7.72
N LEU A 83 -3.91 9.51 -7.36
CA LEU A 83 -3.14 10.76 -7.39
C LEU A 83 -3.12 11.37 -8.79
N LEU A 84 -2.88 10.54 -9.83
CA LEU A 84 -2.91 10.97 -11.23
C LEU A 84 -4.32 11.41 -11.65
N GLY A 85 -5.36 10.65 -11.28
CA GLY A 85 -6.75 11.00 -11.57
C GLY A 85 -7.18 12.32 -10.93
N LYS A 86 -6.64 12.61 -9.74
CA LYS A 86 -6.84 13.86 -8.99
C LYS A 86 -5.88 14.98 -9.39
N ARG A 87 -5.03 14.74 -10.40
CA ARG A 87 -4.08 15.69 -10.98
C ARG A 87 -3.08 16.26 -9.97
N VAL A 88 -2.69 15.46 -8.98
CA VAL A 88 -1.58 15.81 -8.08
C VAL A 88 -0.32 15.96 -8.91
N ARG A 89 0.32 17.12 -8.81
CA ARG A 89 1.48 17.47 -9.65
C ARG A 89 2.77 17.33 -8.85
N SER A 90 3.72 16.60 -9.42
CA SER A 90 5.11 16.59 -8.92
C SER A 90 5.84 17.83 -9.43
N VAL A 91 6.58 18.49 -8.54
CA VAL A 91 7.42 19.66 -8.84
C VAL A 91 8.84 19.40 -8.33
N ASP A 92 9.84 19.94 -9.01
CA ASP A 92 11.23 19.90 -8.52
C ASP A 92 11.47 20.95 -7.43
N ALA A 93 12.64 20.91 -6.80
CA ALA A 93 12.95 21.78 -5.67
C ALA A 93 12.97 23.28 -6.02
N LYS A 94 13.50 23.66 -7.19
CA LYS A 94 13.55 25.06 -7.62
C LYS A 94 12.16 25.58 -7.95
N GLU A 95 11.36 24.77 -8.62
CA GLU A 95 9.96 25.08 -8.87
C GLU A 95 9.17 25.20 -7.56
N ALA A 96 9.36 24.27 -6.62
CA ALA A 96 8.71 24.30 -5.31
C ALA A 96 9.06 25.58 -4.53
N PHE A 97 10.33 25.97 -4.50
CA PHE A 97 10.78 27.22 -3.89
C PHE A 97 10.13 28.44 -4.55
N ARG A 98 10.08 28.48 -5.88
CA ARG A 98 9.40 29.55 -6.62
C ARG A 98 7.91 29.61 -6.28
N LEU A 99 7.22 28.47 -6.26
CA LEU A 99 5.80 28.37 -5.92
C LEU A 99 5.52 28.82 -4.47
N GLN A 100 6.40 28.47 -3.53
CA GLN A 100 6.31 28.93 -2.15
C GLN A 100 6.43 30.46 -2.05
N LYS A 101 7.37 31.07 -2.78
CA LYS A 101 7.62 32.52 -2.73
C LYS A 101 6.63 33.37 -3.51
N GLU A 102 6.17 32.91 -4.67
CA GLU A 102 5.39 33.72 -5.62
C GLU A 102 3.89 33.37 -5.62
N ASN A 103 3.51 32.19 -5.14
CA ASN A 103 2.16 31.66 -5.32
C ASN A 103 1.50 31.17 -4.03
N ASP A 104 2.08 31.53 -2.87
CA ASP A 104 1.59 31.22 -1.51
C ASP A 104 1.36 29.72 -1.28
N PHE A 105 2.27 28.90 -1.80
CA PHE A 105 2.25 27.47 -1.49
C PHE A 105 2.84 27.21 -0.12
N VAL A 106 2.17 26.37 0.66
CA VAL A 106 2.66 25.88 1.94
C VAL A 106 3.39 24.56 1.71
N ILE A 107 4.62 24.46 2.21
CA ILE A 107 5.34 23.19 2.24
C ILE A 107 4.90 22.43 3.49
N LEU A 108 4.28 21.26 3.30
CA LEU A 108 3.93 20.33 4.36
C LEU A 108 5.02 19.27 4.46
N ASP A 109 5.84 19.36 5.51
CA ASP A 109 6.84 18.35 5.82
C ASP A 109 6.23 17.22 6.65
N VAL A 110 6.34 15.99 6.14
CA VAL A 110 5.79 14.79 6.81
C VAL A 110 6.85 13.91 7.49
N GLN A 111 8.09 14.40 7.59
CA GLN A 111 9.14 13.76 8.38
C GLN A 111 8.83 13.78 9.89
N PRO A 112 9.42 12.86 10.67
CA PRO A 112 9.49 12.96 12.12
C PRO A 112 9.96 14.34 12.57
N GLU A 113 9.42 14.81 13.69
CA GLU A 113 9.73 16.12 14.26
C GLU A 113 11.24 16.33 14.45
N ALA A 114 11.99 15.31 14.86
CA ALA A 114 13.44 15.40 15.00
C ALA A 114 14.16 15.74 13.67
N GLU A 115 13.76 15.11 12.56
CA GLU A 115 14.34 15.41 11.23
C GLU A 115 13.99 16.84 10.80
N PHE A 116 12.78 17.32 11.12
CA PHE A 116 12.36 18.68 10.81
C PHE A 116 13.17 19.73 11.59
N LYS A 117 13.40 19.51 12.89
CA LYS A 117 14.19 20.43 13.72
C LYS A 117 15.63 20.57 13.24
N GLU A 118 16.23 19.51 12.73
CA GLU A 118 17.59 19.55 12.20
C GLU A 118 17.72 20.46 10.97
N ALA A 119 16.83 20.29 9.98
CA ALA A 119 16.80 21.15 8.78
C ALA A 119 15.47 21.02 8.03
N HIS A 120 14.84 22.13 7.69
CA HIS A 120 13.62 22.17 6.88
C HIS A 120 13.53 23.44 6.02
N PRO A 121 12.68 23.48 4.96
CA PRO A 121 12.46 24.70 4.19
C PRO A 121 11.83 25.83 5.03
N PRO A 122 12.24 27.10 4.86
CA PRO A 122 11.69 28.22 5.61
C PRO A 122 10.16 28.30 5.54
N GLY A 123 9.51 28.45 6.69
CA GLY A 123 8.05 28.53 6.78
C GLY A 123 7.31 27.25 6.40
N ALA A 124 7.99 26.10 6.33
CA ALA A 124 7.34 24.81 6.21
C ALA A 124 6.56 24.46 7.50
N ILE A 125 5.51 23.66 7.36
CA ILE A 125 4.72 23.15 8.48
C ILE A 125 5.03 21.67 8.65
N ASN A 126 5.46 21.26 9.84
CA ASN A 126 5.62 19.84 10.15
C ASN A 126 4.31 19.19 10.62
N VAL A 127 3.96 18.07 9.98
CA VAL A 127 2.99 17.08 10.48
C VAL A 127 3.48 15.69 10.11
N GLN A 128 4.08 14.99 11.07
CA GLN A 128 4.58 13.63 10.89
C GLN A 128 3.48 12.63 10.48
N ILE A 129 3.68 11.94 9.35
CA ILE A 129 2.77 10.86 8.90
C ILE A 129 3.04 9.54 9.61
N TYR A 130 4.28 9.30 10.02
CA TYR A 130 4.68 8.11 10.77
C TYR A 130 5.22 8.51 12.13
N ARG A 131 4.82 7.78 13.17
CA ARG A 131 5.32 7.92 14.54
C ARG A 131 6.11 6.68 14.93
N LEU A 132 7.01 6.79 15.90
CA LEU A 132 7.60 5.60 16.53
C LEU A 132 6.48 4.78 17.18
N ILE A 133 6.59 3.44 17.11
CA ILE A 133 5.66 2.53 17.80
C ILE A 133 5.72 2.85 19.30
N LYS A 134 4.72 3.58 19.81
CA LYS A 134 4.63 3.99 21.22
C LYS A 134 3.97 2.92 22.09
N GLU A 135 3.27 1.98 21.47
CA GLU A 135 2.41 1.05 22.20
C GLU A 135 3.20 -0.16 22.70
N TRP A 136 3.07 -0.42 24.00
CA TRP A 136 3.62 -1.58 24.70
C TRP A 136 2.58 -2.71 24.78
N THR A 137 1.77 -2.86 23.74
CA THR A 137 0.87 -4.00 23.63
C THR A 137 1.70 -5.25 23.35
N ALA A 138 1.32 -6.42 23.88
CA ALA A 138 2.04 -7.67 23.63
C ALA A 138 2.24 -7.96 22.13
N TRP A 139 1.28 -7.54 21.30
CA TRP A 139 1.35 -7.61 19.84
C TRP A 139 2.41 -6.68 19.24
N ASP A 140 2.52 -5.43 19.70
CA ASP A 140 3.51 -4.47 19.22
C ASP A 140 4.92 -4.84 19.67
N ILE A 141 5.06 -5.40 20.87
CA ILE A 141 6.32 -5.96 21.37
C ILE A 141 6.74 -7.13 20.49
N ALA A 142 5.82 -8.05 20.16
CA ALA A 142 6.11 -9.17 19.27
C ALA A 142 6.49 -8.68 17.86
N ARG A 143 5.76 -7.69 17.32
CA ARG A 143 6.05 -7.08 16.01
C ARG A 143 7.40 -6.38 16.01
N ARG A 144 7.73 -5.61 17.05
CA ARG A 144 9.03 -4.96 17.22
C ARG A 144 10.16 -5.96 17.37
N ALA A 145 9.96 -7.05 18.12
CA ALA A 145 10.94 -8.12 18.25
C ALA A 145 11.18 -8.85 16.93
N ALA A 146 10.11 -9.12 16.16
CA ALA A 146 10.23 -9.69 14.82
C ALA A 146 11.00 -8.74 13.87
N PHE A 147 10.67 -7.45 13.85
CA PHE A 147 11.40 -6.47 13.07
C PHE A 147 12.87 -6.37 13.48
N ALA A 148 13.17 -6.35 14.78
CA ALA A 148 14.55 -6.36 15.29
C ALA A 148 15.31 -7.63 14.88
N PHE A 149 14.66 -8.80 14.88
CA PHE A 149 15.24 -10.06 14.40
C PHE A 149 15.65 -9.99 12.92
N PHE A 150 14.90 -9.25 12.10
CA PHE A 150 15.24 -8.94 10.71
C PHE A 150 16.10 -7.67 10.55
N GLY A 151 16.66 -7.13 11.63
CA GLY A 151 17.55 -5.95 11.59
C GLY A 151 16.86 -4.59 11.49
N ILE A 152 15.54 -4.53 11.64
CA ILE A 152 14.73 -3.31 11.62
C ILE A 152 14.45 -2.87 13.06
N PHE A 153 15.32 -2.02 13.61
CA PHE A 153 15.25 -1.61 15.02
C PHE A 153 14.38 -0.37 15.29
N SER A 154 14.07 0.40 14.25
CA SER A 154 13.27 1.64 14.30
C SER A 154 11.91 1.45 13.61
N GLY A 155 11.11 0.49 14.10
CA GLY A 155 9.75 0.29 13.61
C GLY A 155 8.90 1.55 13.79
N THR A 156 8.26 1.99 12.70
CA THR A 156 7.32 3.13 12.70
C THR A 156 5.91 2.64 12.43
N GLU A 157 4.94 3.37 12.97
CA GLU A 157 3.50 3.15 12.78
C GLU A 157 2.91 4.40 12.12
N GLU A 158 1.82 4.23 11.37
CA GLU A 158 1.00 5.36 10.89
C GLU A 158 0.55 6.23 12.07
N ASN A 159 0.58 7.55 11.89
CA ASN A 159 0.08 8.49 12.87
C ASN A 159 -1.45 8.66 12.69
N PRO A 160 -2.30 8.15 13.61
CA PRO A 160 -3.75 8.26 13.48
C PRO A 160 -4.23 9.72 13.51
N GLU A 161 -3.46 10.60 14.15
CA GLU A 161 -3.76 12.03 14.28
C GLU A 161 -3.30 12.86 13.07
N PHE A 162 -2.75 12.23 12.02
CA PHE A 162 -2.14 12.93 10.89
C PHE A 162 -3.11 13.91 10.23
N ILE A 163 -4.28 13.43 9.78
CA ILE A 163 -5.24 14.28 9.07
C ILE A 163 -5.79 15.39 9.98
N GLN A 164 -6.14 15.07 11.22
CA GLN A 164 -6.63 16.06 12.18
C GLN A 164 -5.59 17.16 12.45
N SER A 165 -4.32 16.79 12.52
CA SER A 165 -3.22 17.74 12.70
C SER A 165 -2.96 18.60 11.46
N VAL A 166 -3.21 18.09 10.25
CA VAL A 166 -3.16 18.92 9.04
C VAL A 166 -4.37 19.86 9.01
N GLU A 167 -5.57 19.38 9.29
CA GLU A 167 -6.80 20.18 9.25
C GLU A 167 -6.79 21.35 10.26
N SER A 168 -6.08 21.22 11.39
CA SER A 168 -5.93 22.30 12.37
C SER A 168 -4.94 23.39 11.95
N LYS A 169 -4.05 23.10 10.99
CA LYS A 169 -2.99 24.02 10.54
C LYS A 169 -3.18 24.53 9.11
N ILE A 170 -3.86 23.77 8.26
CA ILE A 170 -3.94 24.01 6.81
C ILE A 170 -5.37 23.78 6.30
N ASP A 171 -5.94 24.83 5.72
CA ASP A 171 -7.26 24.78 5.07
C ASP A 171 -7.29 23.84 3.86
N LYS A 172 -8.44 23.21 3.61
CA LYS A 172 -8.62 22.23 2.51
C LYS A 172 -8.42 22.83 1.11
N SER A 173 -8.61 24.14 0.95
CA SER A 173 -8.39 24.87 -0.29
C SER A 173 -6.96 25.41 -0.44
N ALA A 174 -6.13 25.34 0.59
CA ALA A 174 -4.75 25.82 0.55
C ALA A 174 -3.94 25.07 -0.52
N LYS A 175 -2.95 25.75 -1.10
CA LYS A 175 -2.03 25.15 -2.07
C LYS A 175 -0.88 24.51 -1.29
N ILE A 176 -0.75 23.20 -1.37
CA ILE A 176 0.16 22.43 -0.50
C ILE A 176 1.19 21.70 -1.37
N ILE A 177 2.46 21.81 -1.03
CA ILE A 177 3.54 20.96 -1.55
C ILE A 177 3.92 19.99 -0.44
N VAL A 178 3.63 18.71 -0.61
CA VAL A 178 3.97 17.68 0.37
C VAL A 178 5.40 17.22 0.17
N ALA A 179 6.19 17.24 1.23
CA ALA A 179 7.61 16.94 1.23
C ALA A 179 7.98 15.89 2.29
N CYS A 180 8.97 15.07 1.94
CA CYS A 180 9.74 14.24 2.87
C CYS A 180 11.19 14.19 2.37
N SER A 181 12.09 13.49 3.05
CA SER A 181 13.52 13.45 2.66
C SER A 181 13.76 12.99 1.22
N ALA A 182 13.23 11.83 0.83
CA ALA A 182 13.53 11.22 -0.47
C ALA A 182 12.56 11.63 -1.61
N GLY A 183 11.32 12.04 -1.30
CA GLY A 183 10.29 12.43 -2.26
C GLY A 183 9.76 11.33 -3.19
N GLY A 184 10.57 10.38 -3.67
CA GLY A 184 10.12 9.40 -4.68
C GLY A 184 9.66 10.08 -5.97
N THR A 185 8.91 9.35 -6.80
CA THR A 185 8.41 9.86 -8.09
C THR A 185 7.16 9.13 -8.57
N MET A 186 6.24 9.84 -9.21
CA MET A 186 5.11 9.25 -9.93
C MET A 186 5.46 8.88 -11.39
N LYS A 187 6.65 9.28 -11.87
CA LYS A 187 7.10 9.02 -13.24
C LYS A 187 7.63 7.58 -13.34
N PRO A 188 7.19 6.80 -14.34
CA PRO A 188 7.70 5.46 -14.55
C PRO A 188 9.16 5.49 -15.01
N SER A 189 9.94 4.49 -14.62
CA SER A 189 11.32 4.26 -15.06
C SER A 189 11.52 2.77 -15.35
N GLN A 190 12.68 2.40 -15.94
CA GLN A 190 12.98 1.01 -16.27
C GLN A 190 12.93 0.08 -15.05
N ASN A 191 13.46 0.53 -13.91
CA ASN A 191 13.47 -0.24 -12.67
C ASN A 191 12.17 -0.10 -11.86
N PHE A 192 11.43 0.98 -12.08
CA PHE A 192 10.20 1.30 -11.36
C PHE A 192 9.07 1.65 -12.35
N PRO A 193 8.38 0.65 -12.92
CA PRO A 193 7.35 0.88 -13.95
C PRO A 193 6.15 1.67 -13.44
N GLU A 194 5.96 1.73 -12.12
CA GLU A 194 4.91 2.52 -11.46
C GLU A 194 5.49 3.76 -10.77
N GLY A 195 6.75 4.11 -11.01
CA GLY A 195 7.47 5.08 -10.19
C GLY A 195 7.77 4.54 -8.79
N GLN A 196 8.19 5.43 -7.90
CA GLN A 196 8.69 5.08 -6.57
C GLN A 196 7.82 5.75 -5.49
N GLN A 197 7.16 4.94 -4.67
CA GLN A 197 6.42 5.41 -3.50
C GLN A 197 7.36 6.06 -2.47
N SER A 198 6.86 7.05 -1.75
CA SER A 198 7.55 7.76 -0.67
C SER A 198 6.56 8.18 0.42
N ARG A 199 7.07 8.61 1.58
CA ARG A 199 6.25 9.15 2.69
C ARG A 199 5.37 10.33 2.22
N SER A 200 5.93 11.24 1.41
CA SER A 200 5.21 12.40 0.87
C SER A 200 4.12 12.02 -0.13
N LEU A 201 4.31 10.97 -0.94
CA LEU A 201 3.27 10.47 -1.84
C LEU A 201 2.12 9.78 -1.09
N ILE A 202 2.42 9.06 -0.01
CA ILE A 202 1.39 8.48 0.87
C ILE A 202 0.61 9.59 1.57
N ALA A 203 1.30 10.61 2.09
CA ALA A 203 0.65 11.79 2.67
C ALA A 203 -0.24 12.51 1.66
N ALA A 204 0.25 12.76 0.43
CA ALA A 204 -0.56 13.35 -0.63
C ALA A 204 -1.82 12.53 -0.93
N TYR A 205 -1.71 11.19 -0.92
CA TYR A 205 -2.85 10.30 -1.10
C TYR A 205 -3.90 10.50 0.01
N LEU A 206 -3.47 10.50 1.27
CA LEU A 206 -4.36 10.73 2.42
C LEU A 206 -5.02 12.12 2.37
N LEU A 207 -4.29 13.17 2.00
CA LEU A 207 -4.86 14.52 1.86
C LEU A 207 -5.95 14.56 0.78
N VAL A 208 -5.68 13.97 -0.39
CA VAL A 208 -6.66 13.94 -1.49
C VAL A 208 -7.91 13.16 -1.12
N LEU A 209 -7.78 12.05 -0.39
CA LEU A 209 -8.94 11.32 0.15
C LEU A 209 -9.77 12.16 1.12
N ASN A 210 -9.14 13.07 1.87
CA ASN A 210 -9.78 13.92 2.87
C ASN A 210 -10.24 15.29 2.32
N GLY A 211 -10.26 15.43 0.99
CA GLY A 211 -10.89 16.57 0.30
C GLY A 211 -9.95 17.74 0.00
N TYR A 212 -8.64 17.59 0.18
CA TYR A 212 -7.67 18.59 -0.27
C TYR A 212 -7.58 18.60 -1.80
N THR A 213 -7.77 19.77 -2.41
CA THR A 213 -7.89 19.88 -3.88
C THR A 213 -6.63 20.37 -4.57
N ASN A 214 -5.77 21.12 -3.87
CA ASN A 214 -4.59 21.77 -4.43
C ASN A 214 -3.30 21.14 -3.88
N VAL A 215 -3.18 19.82 -4.06
CA VAL A 215 -2.06 19.02 -3.56
C VAL A 215 -0.99 18.84 -4.63
N TYR A 216 0.23 19.19 -4.27
CA TYR A 216 1.45 19.05 -5.05
C TYR A 216 2.44 18.18 -4.26
N HIS A 217 3.42 17.65 -4.96
CA HIS A 217 4.39 16.73 -4.41
C HIS A 217 5.81 17.18 -4.75
N LEU A 218 6.70 17.22 -3.77
CA LEU A 218 8.11 17.54 -3.98
C LEU A 218 8.88 16.32 -4.50
N GLU A 219 9.15 16.27 -5.80
CA GLU A 219 9.86 15.17 -6.44
C GLU A 219 11.34 15.14 -6.03
N GLY A 220 11.81 13.96 -5.61
CA GLY A 220 13.16 13.80 -5.03
C GLY A 220 13.36 14.40 -3.63
N GLY A 221 12.32 15.04 -3.08
CA GLY A 221 12.23 15.40 -1.67
C GLY A 221 13.22 16.46 -1.22
N LEU A 222 13.37 16.56 0.09
CA LEU A 222 14.22 17.56 0.73
C LEU A 222 15.72 17.29 0.50
N HIS A 223 16.12 16.06 0.23
CA HIS A 223 17.50 15.79 -0.20
C HIS A 223 17.87 16.61 -1.44
N ASN A 224 16.97 16.68 -2.42
CA ASN A 224 17.18 17.52 -3.60
C ASN A 224 17.07 19.01 -3.28
N TRP A 225 16.19 19.40 -2.35
CA TRP A 225 16.11 20.79 -1.88
C TRP A 225 17.46 21.28 -1.35
N PHE A 226 18.08 20.54 -0.44
CA PHE A 226 19.37 20.89 0.14
C PHE A 226 20.51 20.74 -0.87
N LYS A 227 20.44 19.76 -1.78
CA LYS A 227 21.43 19.59 -2.86
C LYS A 227 21.45 20.77 -3.84
N GLU A 228 20.33 21.43 -4.03
CA GLU A 228 20.20 22.63 -4.87
C GLU A 228 20.56 23.91 -4.11
N ASP A 229 21.15 23.80 -2.91
CA ASP A 229 21.56 24.90 -2.03
C ASP A 229 20.42 25.90 -1.74
N LEU A 230 19.18 25.41 -1.67
CA LEU A 230 18.02 26.22 -1.34
C LEU A 230 17.96 26.53 0.16
N PRO A 231 17.32 27.66 0.56
CA PRO A 231 17.26 28.08 1.96
C PRO A 231 16.70 27.00 2.90
N SER A 232 17.26 26.91 4.10
CA SER A 232 16.82 26.00 5.16
C SER A 232 16.84 26.69 6.54
N GLU A 233 15.98 26.25 7.43
CA GLU A 233 15.89 26.65 8.85
C GLU A 233 16.09 25.42 9.73
N SER A 234 16.49 25.64 10.98
CA SER A 234 16.62 24.62 12.02
C SER A 234 15.98 25.16 13.31
N GLU A 235 15.41 24.29 14.12
CA GLU A 235 14.87 24.62 15.44
C GLU A 235 15.82 24.10 16.53
N GLU A 236 16.12 24.92 17.52
CA GLU A 236 16.90 24.55 18.72
C GLU A 236 16.02 23.86 19.78
#